data_AF-A0A9X4G2T3-F1
#
_entry.id   AF-A0A9X4G2T3-F1
#
_cell.length_a   1.000
_cell.length_b   1.000
_cell.length_c   1.000
_cell.angle_alpha   90.00
_cell.angle_beta   90.00
_cell.angle_gamma   90.00
#
_symmetry.space_group_name_H-M   'P 1'
#
loop_
_entity.id
_entity.type
_entity.pdbx_description
1 polymer ?
#
loop_
_entity_poly.entity_id
_entity_poly.type
_entity_poly.pdbx_seq_one_letter_code
_entity_poly.pdbx_strand_id
1 'polypeptide(L)'
;MNKPRGKYISKSEDWELNHFLSKHGYRETEDNRTKLISIIDKVKDELGLKCSENLSHDQIDEYYERFPKAFSKLEKIVLSK
;
A
#
# COMPACT_ATOMS: atom_id res chain seq x y z
N MET A 1 19.80 9.95 12.02
CA MET A 1 18.35 10.25 12.14
C MET A 1 17.59 8.93 12.00
N ASN A 2 17.04 8.40 13.10
CA ASN A 2 16.17 7.23 13.07
C ASN A 2 14.82 7.67 12.53
N LYS A 3 14.54 7.41 11.25
CA LYS A 3 13.17 7.49 10.74
C LYS A 3 12.34 6.48 11.53
N PRO A 4 11.16 6.84 12.05
CA PRO A 4 10.28 5.88 12.73
C PRO A 4 9.95 4.75 11.74
N ARG A 5 10.37 3.52 12.09
CA ARG A 5 10.03 2.31 11.32
C ARG A 5 8.50 2.17 11.29
N GLY A 6 7.94 1.87 10.12
CA GLY A 6 6.50 1.68 9.92
C GLY A 6 5.65 2.95 9.82
N LYS A 7 6.26 4.14 9.79
CA LYS A 7 5.50 5.39 9.60
C LYS A 7 5.16 5.66 8.13
N TYR A 8 6.05 5.24 7.23
CA TYR A 8 5.93 5.45 5.79
C TYR A 8 5.89 4.12 5.07
N ILE A 9 5.28 4.08 3.89
CA ILE A 9 5.30 2.93 2.99
C ILE A 9 6.36 3.16 1.90
N SER A 10 7.46 2.40 1.94
CA SER A 10 8.49 2.45 0.91
C SER A 10 8.19 1.47 -0.22
N LYS A 11 8.24 1.98 -1.45
CA LYS A 11 8.09 1.16 -2.67
C LYS A 11 9.28 0.24 -2.93
N SER A 12 10.44 0.56 -2.35
CA SER A 12 11.70 -0.20 -2.53
C SER A 12 11.88 -1.32 -1.51
N GLU A 13 11.04 -1.38 -0.48
CA GLU A 13 11.14 -2.38 0.57
C GLU A 13 9.97 -3.35 0.46
N ASP A 14 10.22 -4.54 -0.11
CA ASP A 14 9.20 -5.57 -0.30
C ASP A 14 8.44 -5.93 0.98
N TRP A 15 9.13 -5.91 2.13
CA TRP A 15 8.53 -6.24 3.41
C TRP A 15 7.46 -5.22 3.84
N GLU A 16 7.57 -3.94 3.45
CA GLU A 16 6.56 -2.92 3.75
C GLU A 16 5.29 -3.12 2.91
N LEU A 17 5.47 -3.40 1.62
CA LEU A 17 4.37 -3.73 0.71
C LEU A 17 3.66 -4.99 1.17
N ASN A 18 4.41 -6.04 1.52
CA ASN A 18 3.88 -7.28 2.06
C ASN A 18 3.15 -7.06 3.39
N HIS A 19 3.68 -6.22 4.27
CA HIS A 19 3.04 -5.89 5.54
C HIS A 19 1.65 -5.26 5.30
N PHE A 20 1.54 -4.32 4.37
CA PHE A 20 0.26 -3.74 3.97
C PHE A 20 -0.69 -4.79 3.39
N LEU A 21 -0.22 -5.60 2.42
CA LEU A 21 -1.02 -6.64 1.80
C LEU A 21 -1.57 -7.62 2.85
N SER A 22 -0.70 -8.14 3.71
CA SER A 22 -1.06 -9.08 4.78
C SER A 22 -2.04 -8.46 5.78
N LYS A 23 -1.81 -7.20 6.19
CA LYS A 23 -2.69 -6.46 7.11
C LYS A 23 -4.12 -6.34 6.58
N HIS A 24 -4.29 -6.14 5.27
CA HIS A 24 -5.61 -6.00 4.64
C HIS A 24 -6.16 -7.32 4.04
N GLY A 25 -5.49 -8.46 4.29
CA GLY A 25 -5.94 -9.77 3.82
C GLY A 25 -5.73 -10.01 2.32
N TYR A 26 -4.77 -9.32 1.71
CA TYR A 26 -4.31 -9.54 0.35
C TYR A 26 -3.16 -10.53 0.28
N ARG A 27 -3.04 -11.19 -0.86
CA ARG A 27 -1.98 -12.17 -1.10
C ARG A 27 -0.64 -11.47 -1.33
N GLU A 28 0.42 -11.96 -0.69
CA GLU A 28 1.77 -11.39 -0.83
C GLU A 28 2.46 -11.90 -2.11
N THR A 29 2.01 -11.42 -3.27
CA THR A 29 2.57 -11.76 -4.59
C THR A 29 3.27 -10.58 -5.23
N GLU A 30 4.24 -10.82 -6.12
CA GLU A 30 4.89 -9.76 -6.90
C GLU A 30 3.90 -8.92 -7.72
N ASP A 31 2.86 -9.55 -8.25
CA ASP A 31 1.78 -8.87 -8.97
C ASP A 31 1.01 -7.91 -8.05
N ASN A 32 0.63 -8.36 -6.83
CA ASN A 32 -0.02 -7.50 -5.85
C ASN A 32 0.90 -6.38 -5.36
N ARG A 33 2.19 -6.62 -5.18
CA ARG A 33 3.17 -5.57 -4.85
C ARG A 33 3.25 -4.52 -5.95
N THR A 34 3.32 -4.95 -7.20
CA THR A 34 3.37 -4.07 -8.37
C THR A 34 2.10 -3.22 -8.49
N LYS A 35 0.93 -3.85 -8.30
CA LYS A 35 -0.36 -3.15 -8.25
C LYS A 35 -0.42 -2.17 -7.08
N LEU A 36 0.06 -2.56 -5.90
CA LEU A 36 0.10 -1.70 -4.72
C LEU A 36 1.01 -0.49 -4.93
N ILE A 37 2.18 -0.66 -5.55
CA ILE A 37 3.06 0.43 -5.98
C ILE A 37 2.31 1.41 -6.89
N SER A 38 1.57 0.90 -7.88
CA SER A 38 0.78 1.75 -8.77
C SER A 38 -0.35 2.49 -8.04
N ILE A 39 -0.98 1.85 -7.05
CA ILE A 39 -1.97 2.50 -6.20
C ILE A 39 -1.32 3.60 -5.36
N ILE A 40 -0.18 3.33 -4.72
CA ILE A 40 0.57 4.32 -3.92
C ILE A 40 0.90 5.55 -4.76
N ASP A 41 1.39 5.37 -6.01
CA ASP A 41 1.66 6.50 -6.90
C ASP A 41 0.40 7.33 -7.20
N LYS A 42 -0.75 6.68 -7.42
CA LYS A 42 -2.02 7.39 -7.59
C LYS A 42 -2.46 8.13 -6.33
N VAL A 43 -2.38 7.50 -5.17
CA VAL A 43 -2.75 8.15 -3.90
C VAL A 43 -1.84 9.35 -3.64
N LYS A 44 -0.54 9.23 -3.94
CA LYS A 44 0.39 10.37 -3.85
C LYS A 44 -0.01 11.51 -4.77
N ASP A 45 -0.38 11.20 -6.01
CA ASP A 45 -0.85 12.19 -6.99
C ASP A 45 -2.14 12.90 -6.51
N GLU A 46 -3.12 12.13 -6.03
CA GLU A 46 -4.38 12.67 -5.49
C GLU A 46 -4.18 13.51 -4.22
N LEU A 47 -3.21 13.16 -3.38
CA LEU A 47 -2.84 13.93 -2.19
C LEU A 47 -1.91 15.13 -2.52
N GLY A 48 -1.46 15.27 -3.77
CA GLY A 48 -0.50 16.31 -4.17
C GLY A 48 0.88 16.17 -3.51
N LEU A 49 1.25 14.97 -3.07
CA LEU A 49 2.54 14.71 -2.45
C LEU A 49 3.66 14.73 -3.50
N LYS A 50 4.78 15.39 -3.17
CA LYS A 50 5.93 15.43 -4.08
C LYS A 50 6.52 14.03 -4.27
N CYS A 51 7.16 13.79 -5.42
CA CYS A 51 7.82 12.51 -5.73
C CYS A 51 8.80 12.07 -4.62
N SER A 52 9.45 13.03 -3.96
CA SER A 52 10.41 12.84 -2.87
C SER A 52 9.78 12.51 -1.51
N GLU A 53 8.47 12.74 -1.34
CA GLU A 53 7.77 12.44 -0.08
C GLU A 53 7.26 11.01 -0.09
N ASN A 54 7.47 10.28 1.00
CA ASN A 54 6.90 8.95 1.14
C ASN A 54 5.49 9.07 1.72
N LEU A 55 4.58 8.27 1.18
CA LEU A 55 3.24 8.17 1.70
C LEU A 55 3.28 7.48 3.08
N SER A 56 2.46 7.93 4.03
CA SER A 56 2.39 7.29 5.35
C SER A 56 1.50 6.05 5.31
N HIS A 57 1.77 5.06 6.18
CA HIS A 57 0.89 3.89 6.29
C HIS A 57 -0.55 4.29 6.64
N ASP A 58 -0.75 5.26 7.55
CA ASP A 58 -2.06 5.81 7.87
C ASP A 58 -2.77 6.45 6.65
N GLN A 59 -2.02 7.10 5.75
CA GLN A 59 -2.63 7.77 4.59
C GLN A 59 -3.16 6.75 3.58
N ILE A 60 -2.45 5.64 3.35
CA ILE A 60 -2.94 4.58 2.47
C ILE A 60 -4.08 3.80 3.12
N ASP A 61 -4.06 3.60 4.45
CA ASP A 61 -5.15 3.00 5.21
C ASP A 61 -6.43 3.86 5.10
N GLU A 62 -6.34 5.17 5.35
CA GLU A 62 -7.48 6.07 5.24
C GLU A 62 -8.02 6.09 3.80
N TYR A 63 -7.14 6.11 2.80
CA TYR A 63 -7.53 6.03 1.40
C TYR A 63 -8.16 4.67 1.06
N TYR A 64 -7.69 3.59 1.66
CA TYR A 64 -8.28 2.26 1.54
C TYR A 64 -9.72 2.21 2.08
N GLU A 65 -9.95 2.79 3.26
CA GLU A 65 -11.27 2.88 3.86
C GLU A 65 -12.23 3.75 3.04
N ARG A 66 -11.75 4.87 2.49
CA ARG A 66 -12.54 5.76 1.63
C ARG A 66 -12.80 5.17 0.24
N PHE A 67 -11.81 4.52 -0.36
CA PHE A 67 -11.84 4.04 -1.74
C PHE A 67 -11.43 2.56 -1.84
N PRO A 68 -12.21 1.64 -1.25
CA PRO A 68 -11.87 0.20 -1.30
C PRO A 68 -11.87 -0.35 -2.73
N LYS A 69 -12.58 0.31 -3.65
CA LYS A 69 -12.59 -0.01 -5.10
C LYS A 69 -11.24 0.24 -5.77
N ALA A 70 -10.41 1.17 -5.28
CA ALA A 70 -9.08 1.38 -5.85
C ALA A 70 -8.18 0.14 -5.67
N PHE A 71 -8.41 -0.60 -4.57
CA PHE A 71 -7.68 -1.81 -4.20
C PHE A 71 -8.39 -3.10 -4.62
N SER A 72 -9.52 -3.02 -5.33
CA SER A 72 -10.24 -4.21 -5.79
C SER A 72 -9.45 -5.02 -6.83
N LYS A 73 -8.40 -4.43 -7.41
CA LYS A 73 -7.47 -5.08 -8.33
C LYS A 73 -6.48 -6.01 -7.64
N LEU A 74 -6.30 -5.85 -6.32
CA LEU A 74 -5.44 -6.71 -5.52
C LEU A 74 -6.14 -8.03 -5.24
N GLU A 75 -5.42 -9.14 -5.44
CA GLU A 75 -5.93 -10.47 -5.15
C GLU A 75 -6.01 -10.69 -3.64
N LYS A 76 -7.22 -10.94 -3.15
CA LYS A 76 -7.44 -11.29 -1.74
C LYS A 76 -6.95 -12.70 -1.45
N ILE A 77 -6.55 -12.95 -0.21
CA ILE A 77 -6.40 -14.31 0.29
C ILE A 77 -7.81 -14.90 0.33
N VAL A 78 -8.15 -15.68 -0.70
CA VAL A 78 -9.35 -16.50 -0.68
C VAL A 78 -9.07 -17.64 0.30
N LEU A 79 -9.49 -17.46 1.55
CA LEU A 79 -9.69 -18.58 2.47
C LEU A 79 -10.87 -19.39 1.93
N SER A 80 -10.60 -20.28 0.97
CA SER A 80 -11.56 -21.30 0.58
C SER A 80 -11.87 -22.14 1.82
N LYS A 81 -13.12 -22.12 2.26
CA LYS A 81 -13.72 -23.12 3.14
C LYS A 81 -14.47 -24.14 2.30
#